data_AF-A0AAV0JFT3-F1
#
_entry.id   AF-A0AAV0JFT3-F1
#
_cell.length_a   1.000
_cell.length_b   1.000
_cell.length_c   1.000
_cell.angle_alpha   90.00
_cell.angle_beta   90.00
_cell.angle_gamma   90.00
#
_symmetry.space_group_name_H-M   'P 1'
#
loop_
_entity.id
_entity.type
_entity.pdbx_description
1 polymer ?
#
loop_
_entity_poly.entity_id
_entity_poly.type
_entity_poly.pdbx_seq_one_letter_code
_entity_poly.pdbx_strand_id
1 'polypeptide(L)'
;MNLQNMYESMKHKVEHVVETGKVDDQYIDGPKEQEAFGKWTHHHFTKQNHPTFIQVLLDGNNDKDVDGHALPNLIYVSREKSTNSPHHFKAGALNVLLRVSAAMTNQPIVLTLDCDMYSNDPGTARRAMCYFCDPNLGPESSAYLQFPQKYRGINKNDIYAGEYQRLFQIQAMGFDGLRGPNHVGTGCFFRRRAFFGPPSSPVEPELVELGPDHVVESESIGSDSVLELAHKVAGCNYENQTDWGSKIGYRYGSLVEDYYTGYRLHCEGWKSVFCCPKRAAFMGDAPISLVDMLNQQKRWDIGLLEVAFSKFSTLTYGVKSSAGFLMGFGYCQFAFWPSWSIPLIVYSFLPQLALLNQVHVFPKATEAWFWLYPFLFLGAYVQDMLDFTIVGGTFQRWWSDQRIWLLRGLTCHLFGSIEYFLKFLGIAAAFNVTSKVIDEEQSKRYDQGIFEFGVHSPMFVPPTVAALISLLALVQGLAVLAVRGGGLADAPLLQLLVAGFGVVNGWPIYEAVALRSDNGRMPVKTVVVSVALAWACYVAASFVFK
;
A
#
# COMPACT_ATOMS: atom_id res chain seq x y z
N MET A 1 6.84 -35.84 -21.74
CA MET A 1 7.64 -34.60 -21.84
C MET A 1 7.97 -34.16 -20.43
N ASN A 2 9.18 -33.67 -20.13
CA ASN A 2 9.50 -33.17 -18.78
C ASN A 2 8.70 -31.87 -18.53
N LEU A 3 8.06 -31.75 -17.35
CA LEU A 3 7.33 -30.56 -16.89
C LEU A 3 8.14 -29.26 -17.07
N GLN A 4 9.45 -29.31 -16.80
CA GLN A 4 10.33 -28.16 -17.00
C GLN A 4 10.37 -27.72 -18.46
N ASN A 5 10.48 -28.66 -19.41
CA ASN A 5 10.51 -28.33 -20.83
C ASN A 5 9.16 -27.77 -21.31
N MET A 6 8.04 -28.27 -20.76
CA MET A 6 6.71 -27.73 -21.04
C MET A 6 6.57 -26.29 -20.53
N TYR A 7 7.07 -26.03 -19.32
CA TYR A 7 7.10 -24.69 -18.74
C TYR A 7 7.94 -23.71 -19.57
N GLU A 8 9.17 -24.06 -19.94
CA GLU A 8 10.02 -23.19 -20.77
C GLU A 8 9.40 -22.92 -22.15
N SER A 9 8.75 -23.94 -22.74
CA SER A 9 8.02 -23.74 -24.00
C SER A 9 6.84 -22.77 -23.84
N MET A 10 6.04 -22.92 -22.79
CA MET A 10 4.94 -22.00 -22.48
C MET A 10 5.46 -20.58 -22.24
N LYS A 11 6.53 -20.43 -21.46
CA LYS A 11 7.17 -19.15 -21.16
C LYS A 11 7.60 -18.43 -22.44
N HIS A 12 8.32 -19.11 -23.34
CA HIS A 12 8.72 -18.54 -24.62
C HIS A 12 7.53 -18.08 -25.47
N LYS A 13 6.43 -18.83 -25.49
CA LYS A 13 5.20 -18.42 -26.20
C LYS A 13 4.61 -17.14 -25.61
N VAL A 14 4.53 -17.05 -24.29
CA VAL A 14 4.02 -15.86 -23.60
C VAL A 14 4.92 -14.65 -23.84
N GLU A 15 6.24 -14.81 -23.71
CA GLU A 15 7.23 -13.76 -23.99
C GLU A 15 7.10 -13.27 -25.43
N HIS A 16 6.96 -14.17 -26.41
CA HIS A 16 6.73 -13.82 -27.81
C HIS A 16 5.46 -12.99 -28.02
N VAL A 17 4.35 -13.35 -27.36
CA VAL A 17 3.10 -12.58 -27.43
C VAL A 17 3.26 -11.20 -26.79
N VAL A 18 3.97 -11.10 -25.68
CA VAL A 18 4.25 -9.81 -25.02
C VAL A 18 5.12 -8.90 -25.89
N GLU A 19 6.15 -9.46 -26.54
CA GLU A 19 7.05 -8.72 -27.43
C GLU A 19 6.37 -8.25 -28.72
N THR A 20 5.56 -9.12 -29.34
CA THR A 20 4.89 -8.81 -30.61
C THR A 20 3.58 -8.06 -30.43
N GLY A 21 2.99 -8.11 -29.23
CA GLY A 21 1.69 -7.53 -28.94
C GLY A 21 0.50 -8.24 -29.60
N LYS A 22 0.71 -9.44 -30.16
CA LYS A 22 -0.31 -10.22 -30.85
C LYS A 22 -0.14 -11.72 -30.57
N VAL A 23 -1.24 -12.46 -30.70
CA VAL A 23 -1.22 -13.92 -30.69
C VAL A 23 -1.09 -14.40 -32.13
N ASP A 24 -0.17 -15.33 -32.38
CA ASP A 24 0.00 -15.88 -33.74
C ASP A 24 -1.21 -16.69 -34.17
N ASP A 25 -1.57 -16.61 -35.45
CA ASP A 25 -2.74 -17.29 -36.03
C ASP A 25 -2.72 -18.81 -35.80
N GLN A 26 -1.52 -19.41 -35.67
CA GLN A 26 -1.35 -20.83 -35.36
C GLN A 26 -1.89 -21.24 -33.98
N TYR A 27 -2.12 -20.28 -33.08
CA TYR A 27 -2.72 -20.49 -31.75
C TYR A 27 -4.20 -20.04 -31.71
N ILE A 28 -4.76 -19.59 -32.83
CA ILE A 28 -6.16 -19.18 -33.00
C ILE A 28 -6.83 -20.16 -33.98
N ASP A 29 -6.78 -21.45 -33.64
CA ASP A 29 -7.18 -22.56 -34.50
C ASP A 29 -8.63 -23.01 -34.25
N GLY A 30 -9.23 -22.62 -33.12
CA GLY A 30 -10.61 -22.95 -32.76
C GLY A 30 -11.62 -21.80 -32.96
N PRO A 31 -12.90 -22.12 -33.17
CA PRO A 31 -13.96 -21.12 -33.34
C PRO A 31 -14.18 -20.28 -32.07
N LYS A 32 -13.94 -20.85 -30.88
CA LYS A 32 -14.06 -20.13 -29.60
C LYS A 32 -12.97 -19.06 -29.47
N GLU A 33 -11.75 -19.39 -29.83
CA GLU A 33 -10.59 -18.49 -29.80
C GLU A 33 -10.76 -17.37 -30.82
N GLN A 34 -11.20 -17.69 -32.04
CA GLN A 34 -11.52 -16.70 -33.08
C GLN A 34 -12.59 -15.71 -32.62
N GLU A 35 -13.67 -16.20 -32.02
CA GLU A 35 -14.73 -15.35 -31.45
C GLU A 35 -14.19 -14.48 -30.31
N ALA A 36 -13.43 -15.07 -29.38
CA ALA A 36 -12.88 -14.39 -28.22
C ALA A 36 -11.90 -13.27 -28.59
N PHE A 37 -11.00 -13.49 -29.55
CA PHE A 37 -10.04 -12.48 -29.99
C PHE A 37 -10.63 -11.47 -30.98
N GLY A 38 -11.55 -11.90 -31.86
CA GLY A 38 -12.23 -11.01 -32.82
C GLY A 38 -12.98 -9.87 -32.13
N LYS A 39 -13.56 -10.16 -30.97
CA LYS A 39 -14.21 -9.20 -30.06
C LYS A 39 -13.34 -7.97 -29.70
N TRP A 40 -12.01 -8.12 -29.64
CA TRP A 40 -11.07 -7.02 -29.31
C TRP A 40 -10.63 -6.20 -30.52
N THR A 41 -10.85 -6.69 -31.74
CA THR A 41 -10.40 -6.04 -32.99
C THR A 41 -11.38 -5.04 -33.58
N HIS A 42 -12.52 -4.79 -32.91
CA HIS A 42 -13.52 -3.83 -33.38
C HIS A 42 -12.97 -2.39 -33.40
N HIS A 43 -13.23 -1.66 -34.50
CA HIS A 43 -12.73 -0.30 -34.79
C HIS A 43 -13.04 0.80 -33.74
N HIS A 44 -13.84 0.52 -32.72
CA HIS A 44 -14.22 1.48 -31.66
C HIS A 44 -13.69 1.10 -30.26
N PHE A 45 -12.90 0.04 -30.13
CA PHE A 45 -12.33 -0.37 -28.86
C PHE A 45 -11.19 0.58 -28.43
N THR A 46 -11.33 1.20 -27.25
CA THR A 46 -10.25 1.98 -26.61
C THR A 46 -10.16 1.63 -25.13
N LYS A 47 -9.04 1.95 -24.46
CA LYS A 47 -8.87 1.69 -23.02
C LYS A 47 -9.93 2.37 -22.12
N GLN A 48 -10.57 3.44 -22.63
CA GLN A 48 -11.56 4.25 -21.94
C GLN A 48 -13.00 3.98 -22.42
N ASN A 49 -13.18 3.32 -23.56
CA ASN A 49 -14.47 3.07 -24.17
C ASN A 49 -14.50 1.71 -24.85
N HIS A 50 -15.15 0.74 -24.22
CA HIS A 50 -15.32 -0.62 -24.72
C HIS A 50 -16.46 -1.35 -24.00
N PRO A 51 -17.14 -2.31 -24.66
CA PRO A 51 -18.20 -3.08 -24.01
C PRO A 51 -17.65 -4.07 -22.97
N THR A 52 -18.57 -4.74 -22.26
CA THR A 52 -18.24 -5.88 -21.41
C THR A 52 -17.77 -7.07 -22.24
N PHE A 53 -16.74 -7.77 -21.75
CA PHE A 53 -16.32 -9.07 -22.27
C PHE A 53 -16.25 -10.07 -21.12
N ILE A 54 -17.02 -11.15 -21.21
CA ILE A 54 -16.97 -12.28 -20.29
C ILE A 54 -16.69 -13.54 -21.12
N GLN A 55 -15.64 -14.27 -20.73
CA GLN A 55 -15.25 -15.50 -21.41
C GLN A 55 -15.00 -16.59 -20.37
N VAL A 56 -15.70 -17.73 -20.51
CA VAL A 56 -15.38 -18.96 -19.77
C VAL A 56 -14.19 -19.62 -20.47
N LEU A 57 -13.04 -19.63 -19.80
CA LEU A 57 -11.77 -20.20 -20.29
C LEU A 57 -11.61 -21.66 -19.86
N LEU A 58 -12.08 -22.00 -18.67
CA LEU A 58 -12.20 -23.37 -18.18
C LEU A 58 -13.59 -23.54 -17.55
N ASP A 59 -14.31 -24.58 -17.93
CA ASP A 59 -15.58 -25.01 -17.38
C ASP A 59 -15.40 -26.38 -16.71
N GLY A 60 -15.46 -26.43 -15.38
CA GLY A 60 -15.21 -27.63 -14.60
C GLY A 60 -16.18 -28.79 -14.83
N ASN A 61 -17.30 -28.56 -15.51
CA ASN A 61 -18.17 -29.65 -15.94
C ASN A 61 -17.64 -30.35 -17.22
N ASN A 62 -16.88 -29.62 -18.04
CA ASN A 62 -16.47 -30.05 -19.38
C ASN A 62 -14.95 -30.26 -19.50
N ASP A 63 -14.16 -29.40 -18.88
CA ASP A 63 -12.71 -29.39 -18.95
C ASP A 63 -12.08 -30.24 -17.85
N LYS A 64 -11.21 -31.16 -18.26
CA LYS A 64 -10.56 -32.14 -17.38
C LYS A 64 -9.05 -32.12 -17.58
N ASP A 65 -8.31 -32.48 -16.54
CA ASP A 65 -6.88 -32.73 -16.64
C ASP A 65 -6.58 -34.03 -17.41
N VAL A 66 -5.29 -34.32 -17.59
CA VAL A 66 -4.82 -35.52 -18.32
C VAL A 66 -5.23 -36.83 -17.64
N ASP A 67 -5.55 -36.80 -16.35
CA ASP A 67 -6.00 -37.93 -15.55
C ASP A 67 -7.54 -38.02 -15.50
N GLY A 68 -8.25 -37.09 -16.15
CA GLY A 68 -9.71 -37.04 -16.21
C GLY A 68 -10.39 -36.35 -15.03
N HIS A 69 -9.65 -35.67 -14.15
CA HIS A 69 -10.23 -34.88 -13.07
C HIS A 69 -10.70 -33.51 -13.58
N ALA A 70 -11.85 -33.05 -13.07
CA ALA A 70 -12.39 -31.74 -13.41
C ALA A 70 -11.41 -30.60 -13.01
N LEU A 71 -11.22 -29.65 -13.93
CA LEU A 71 -10.48 -28.42 -13.64
C LEU A 71 -11.39 -27.35 -13.01
N PRO A 72 -10.88 -26.44 -12.17
CA PRO A 72 -11.69 -25.34 -11.65
C PRO A 72 -12.17 -24.39 -12.76
N ASN A 73 -13.35 -23.81 -12.58
CA ASN A 73 -13.84 -22.76 -13.47
C ASN A 73 -12.86 -21.58 -13.54
N LEU A 74 -12.53 -21.13 -14.75
CA LEU A 74 -11.74 -19.94 -14.99
C LEU A 74 -12.51 -19.00 -15.90
N ILE A 75 -12.87 -17.83 -15.37
CA ILE A 75 -13.70 -16.85 -16.07
C ILE A 75 -12.89 -15.56 -16.20
N TYR A 76 -12.70 -15.11 -17.44
CA TYR A 76 -12.12 -13.82 -17.74
C TYR A 76 -13.24 -12.77 -17.81
N VAL A 77 -13.05 -11.65 -17.11
CA VAL A 77 -14.01 -10.53 -17.09
C VAL A 77 -13.29 -9.22 -17.37
N SER A 78 -13.72 -8.54 -18.43
CA SER A 78 -13.43 -7.14 -18.69
C SER A 78 -14.73 -6.37 -18.62
N ARG A 79 -14.91 -5.56 -17.58
CA ARG A 79 -16.10 -4.70 -17.42
C ARG A 79 -16.24 -3.70 -18.56
N GLU A 80 -17.46 -3.25 -18.82
CA GLU A 80 -17.70 -2.13 -19.72
C GLU A 80 -17.01 -0.85 -19.20
N LYS A 81 -16.47 -0.05 -20.12
CA LYS A 81 -16.03 1.30 -19.85
C LYS A 81 -16.65 2.25 -20.86
N SER A 82 -17.03 3.42 -20.35
CA SER A 82 -17.51 4.55 -21.14
C SER A 82 -16.86 5.83 -20.62
N THR A 83 -16.59 6.77 -21.52
CA THR A 83 -16.11 8.12 -21.13
C THR A 83 -17.14 8.91 -20.34
N ASN A 84 -18.40 8.47 -20.34
CA ASN A 84 -19.52 9.14 -19.68
C ASN A 84 -19.80 8.60 -18.26
N SER A 85 -19.09 7.56 -17.82
CA SER A 85 -19.35 6.90 -16.54
C SER A 85 -18.07 6.78 -15.70
N PRO A 86 -18.10 7.16 -14.41
CA PRO A 86 -16.96 6.95 -13.53
C PRO A 86 -16.76 5.45 -13.30
N HIS A 87 -15.50 5.00 -13.36
CA HIS A 87 -15.18 3.57 -13.25
C HIS A 87 -14.57 3.17 -11.88
N HIS A 88 -14.36 4.11 -10.96
CA HIS A 88 -13.93 3.84 -9.58
C HIS A 88 -12.70 2.91 -9.42
N PHE A 89 -11.72 3.01 -10.34
CA PHE A 89 -10.45 2.26 -10.31
C PHE A 89 -10.60 0.77 -9.91
N LYS A 90 -9.88 0.30 -8.87
CA LYS A 90 -9.88 -1.08 -8.40
C LYS A 90 -11.19 -1.45 -7.70
N ALA A 91 -11.75 -0.57 -6.87
CA ALA A 91 -13.02 -0.80 -6.18
C ALA A 91 -14.16 -1.16 -7.15
N GLY A 92 -14.29 -0.41 -8.25
CA GLY A 92 -15.32 -0.69 -9.26
C GLY A 92 -15.08 -1.99 -10.01
N ALA A 93 -13.83 -2.41 -10.19
CA ALA A 93 -13.53 -3.69 -10.82
C ALA A 93 -13.92 -4.85 -9.91
N LEU A 94 -13.60 -4.74 -8.61
CA LEU A 94 -13.99 -5.72 -7.60
C LEU A 94 -15.52 -5.82 -7.46
N ASN A 95 -16.24 -4.70 -7.52
CA ASN A 95 -17.71 -4.71 -7.48
C ASN A 95 -18.34 -5.37 -8.71
N VAL A 96 -17.80 -5.14 -9.91
CA VAL A 96 -18.23 -5.88 -11.11
C VAL A 96 -17.96 -7.38 -10.94
N LEU A 97 -16.78 -7.76 -10.47
CA LEU A 97 -16.44 -9.17 -10.21
C LEU A 97 -17.36 -9.81 -9.17
N LEU A 98 -17.74 -9.09 -8.11
CA LEU A 98 -18.70 -9.58 -7.11
C LEU A 98 -20.06 -9.89 -7.74
N ARG A 99 -20.57 -8.99 -8.61
CA ARG A 99 -21.86 -9.17 -9.30
C ARG A 99 -21.82 -10.29 -10.33
N VAL A 100 -20.80 -10.31 -11.18
CA VAL A 100 -20.63 -11.37 -12.19
C VAL A 100 -20.48 -12.73 -11.50
N SER A 101 -19.68 -12.80 -10.42
CA SER A 101 -19.55 -14.02 -9.63
C SER A 101 -20.88 -14.45 -9.00
N ALA A 102 -21.72 -13.51 -8.54
CA ALA A 102 -23.04 -13.82 -8.02
C ALA A 102 -23.96 -14.42 -9.09
N ALA A 103 -23.98 -13.82 -10.29
CA ALA A 103 -24.77 -14.35 -11.41
C ALA A 103 -24.33 -15.76 -11.86
N MET A 104 -23.04 -16.07 -11.81
CA MET A 104 -22.50 -17.31 -12.39
C MET A 104 -22.34 -18.46 -11.38
N THR A 105 -21.95 -18.18 -10.13
CA THR A 105 -21.56 -19.24 -9.18
C THR A 105 -21.97 -18.98 -7.73
N ASN A 106 -22.26 -17.73 -7.40
CA ASN A 106 -22.60 -17.17 -6.09
C ASN A 106 -21.91 -17.78 -4.85
N GLN A 107 -20.60 -18.03 -4.92
CA GLN A 107 -19.89 -18.66 -3.81
C GLN A 107 -19.84 -17.76 -2.56
N PRO A 108 -20.06 -18.32 -1.34
CA PRO A 108 -20.22 -17.53 -0.11
C PRO A 108 -18.91 -16.93 0.41
N ILE A 109 -17.77 -17.44 -0.05
CA ILE A 109 -16.44 -16.95 0.33
C ILE A 109 -15.75 -16.39 -0.91
N VAL A 110 -15.18 -15.19 -0.79
CA VAL A 110 -14.50 -14.47 -1.86
C VAL A 110 -13.06 -14.19 -1.43
N LEU A 111 -12.08 -14.69 -2.17
CA LEU A 111 -10.68 -14.32 -1.99
C LEU A 111 -10.33 -13.16 -2.91
N THR A 112 -9.71 -12.11 -2.37
CA THR A 112 -9.03 -11.09 -3.19
C THR A 112 -7.52 -11.26 -3.18
N LEU A 113 -6.93 -11.19 -4.37
CA LEU A 113 -5.50 -11.33 -4.59
C LEU A 113 -5.06 -10.37 -5.69
N ASP A 114 -4.02 -9.59 -5.43
CA ASP A 114 -3.39 -8.72 -6.42
C ASP A 114 -2.50 -9.52 -7.39
N CYS A 115 -2.24 -8.97 -8.58
CA CYS A 115 -1.49 -9.67 -9.64
C CYS A 115 -0.01 -9.88 -9.32
N ASP A 116 0.54 -9.13 -8.37
CA ASP A 116 1.89 -9.28 -7.83
C ASP A 116 1.95 -10.18 -6.58
N MET A 117 0.83 -10.85 -6.24
CA MET A 117 0.72 -11.79 -5.13
C MET A 117 0.28 -13.17 -5.64
N TYR A 118 0.94 -14.23 -5.16
CA TYR A 118 0.58 -15.61 -5.47
C TYR A 118 0.34 -16.44 -4.20
N SER A 119 -0.47 -17.50 -4.35
CA SER A 119 -0.69 -18.49 -3.30
C SER A 119 0.58 -19.30 -3.07
N ASN A 120 1.19 -19.15 -1.89
CA ASN A 120 2.43 -19.81 -1.54
C ASN A 120 2.23 -21.08 -0.70
N ASP A 121 1.14 -21.17 0.07
CA ASP A 121 0.77 -22.37 0.82
C ASP A 121 -0.53 -22.98 0.24
N PRO A 122 -0.49 -24.19 -0.35
CA PRO A 122 -1.69 -24.85 -0.89
C PRO A 122 -2.73 -25.17 0.20
N GLY A 123 -2.34 -25.21 1.47
CA GLY A 123 -3.24 -25.39 2.61
C GLY A 123 -4.04 -24.14 3.01
N THR A 124 -3.80 -22.99 2.36
CA THR A 124 -4.39 -21.70 2.77
C THR A 124 -5.91 -21.69 2.72
N ALA A 125 -6.52 -22.16 1.63
CA ALA A 125 -7.98 -22.19 1.50
C ALA A 125 -8.62 -23.04 2.61
N ARG A 126 -8.07 -24.24 2.87
CA ARG A 126 -8.52 -25.10 3.97
C ARG A 126 -8.40 -24.41 5.32
N ARG A 127 -7.29 -23.69 5.56
CA ARG A 127 -7.08 -22.93 6.80
C ARG A 127 -8.11 -21.81 6.95
N ALA A 128 -8.45 -21.10 5.87
CA ALA A 128 -9.48 -20.07 5.90
C ALA A 128 -10.85 -20.67 6.28
N MET A 129 -11.19 -21.83 5.72
CA MET A 129 -12.43 -22.53 6.07
C MET A 129 -12.49 -22.93 7.54
N CYS A 130 -11.37 -23.29 8.18
CA CYS A 130 -11.37 -23.55 9.62
C CYS A 130 -11.89 -22.36 10.44
N TYR A 131 -11.58 -21.12 10.04
CA TYR A 131 -12.09 -19.93 10.73
C TYR A 131 -13.57 -19.66 10.43
N PHE A 132 -14.00 -19.88 9.19
CA PHE A 132 -15.39 -19.60 8.81
C PHE A 132 -16.38 -20.69 9.22
N CYS A 133 -15.91 -21.92 9.46
CA CYS A 133 -16.77 -23.05 9.84
C CYS A 133 -16.75 -23.34 11.34
N ASP A 134 -15.85 -22.76 12.14
CA ASP A 134 -15.80 -23.00 13.58
C ASP A 134 -16.84 -22.15 14.32
N PRO A 135 -17.94 -22.73 14.86
CA PRO A 135 -18.98 -21.97 15.55
C PRO A 135 -18.48 -21.24 16.79
N ASN A 136 -17.38 -21.69 17.40
CA ASN A 136 -16.81 -21.08 18.61
C ASN A 136 -16.15 -19.72 18.33
N LEU A 137 -15.78 -19.45 17.08
CA LEU A 137 -15.12 -18.19 16.68
C LEU A 137 -16.11 -17.07 16.32
N GLY A 138 -17.41 -17.27 16.56
CA GLY A 138 -18.45 -16.35 16.13
C GLY A 138 -18.40 -16.04 14.63
N PRO A 139 -18.30 -17.05 13.75
CA PRO A 139 -18.01 -16.90 12.33
C PRO A 139 -18.95 -15.94 11.62
N GLU A 140 -20.23 -15.96 11.98
CA GLU A 140 -21.28 -15.09 11.43
C GLU A 140 -21.07 -13.59 11.71
N SER A 141 -20.21 -13.25 12.67
CA SER A 141 -19.85 -11.85 12.98
C SER A 141 -18.57 -11.39 12.27
N SER A 142 -17.85 -12.29 11.59
CA SER A 142 -16.58 -12.00 10.92
C SER A 142 -16.78 -11.76 9.44
N ALA A 143 -16.52 -10.52 8.99
CA ALA A 143 -16.60 -10.15 7.59
C ALA A 143 -15.47 -10.76 6.75
N TYR A 144 -14.25 -10.80 7.29
CA TYR A 144 -13.10 -11.29 6.56
C TYR A 144 -11.96 -11.81 7.43
N LEU A 145 -11.12 -12.64 6.80
CA LEU A 145 -9.87 -13.19 7.32
C LEU A 145 -8.71 -12.60 6.51
N GLN A 146 -7.85 -11.84 7.18
CA GLN A 146 -6.68 -11.19 6.58
C GLN A 146 -5.41 -11.99 6.91
N PHE A 147 -4.65 -12.33 5.87
CA PHE A 147 -3.28 -12.85 6.01
C PHE A 147 -2.26 -11.69 5.89
N PRO A 148 -1.09 -11.78 6.54
CA PRO A 148 -0.05 -10.78 6.36
C PRO A 148 0.46 -10.77 4.93
N GLN A 149 0.71 -9.58 4.38
CA GLN A 149 1.46 -9.46 3.14
C GLN A 149 2.93 -9.80 3.41
N LYS A 150 3.48 -10.71 2.61
CA LYS A 150 4.88 -11.14 2.68
C LYS A 150 5.47 -11.05 1.29
N TYR A 151 6.71 -10.57 1.20
CA TYR A 151 7.36 -10.34 -0.08
C TYR A 151 8.61 -11.20 -0.24
N ARG A 152 8.87 -11.66 -1.46
CA ARG A 152 10.16 -12.24 -1.85
C ARG A 152 11.07 -11.14 -2.39
N GLY A 153 12.36 -11.46 -2.51
CA GLY A 153 13.34 -10.53 -3.08
C GLY A 153 13.66 -9.32 -2.20
N ILE A 154 13.23 -9.28 -0.94
CA ILE A 154 13.67 -8.25 0.02
C ILE A 154 15.14 -8.47 0.32
N ASN A 155 15.96 -7.43 0.16
CA ASN A 155 17.39 -7.54 0.45
C ASN A 155 17.66 -7.81 1.94
N LYS A 156 18.88 -8.23 2.26
CA LYS A 156 19.26 -8.67 3.61
C LYS A 156 18.85 -7.71 4.73
N ASN A 157 19.03 -6.41 4.50
CA ASN A 157 18.84 -5.35 5.50
C ASN A 157 17.51 -4.61 5.37
N ASP A 158 16.62 -5.05 4.47
CA ASP A 158 15.37 -4.38 4.10
C ASP A 158 15.52 -2.86 4.00
N ILE A 159 16.43 -2.40 3.14
CA ILE A 159 16.86 -0.99 3.13
C ILE A 159 15.73 0.02 2.86
N TYR A 160 14.61 -0.43 2.28
CA TYR A 160 13.43 0.39 2.00
C TYR A 160 12.24 0.09 2.91
N ALA A 161 12.43 -0.72 3.96
CA ALA A 161 11.35 -1.13 4.86
C ALA A 161 10.14 -1.69 4.09
N GLY A 162 10.43 -2.50 3.06
CA GLY A 162 9.45 -3.05 2.12
C GLY A 162 8.60 -4.15 2.73
N GLU A 163 9.04 -4.77 3.84
CA GLU A 163 8.20 -5.73 4.56
C GLU A 163 7.01 -5.08 5.29
N TYR A 164 7.07 -3.76 5.52
CA TYR A 164 6.08 -3.01 6.30
C TYR A 164 5.66 -3.77 7.58
N GLN A 165 6.64 -4.28 8.31
CA GLN A 165 6.43 -5.23 9.41
C GLN A 165 5.47 -4.69 10.49
N ARG A 166 5.48 -3.37 10.74
CA ARG A 166 4.49 -2.73 11.62
C ARG A 166 3.06 -2.86 11.10
N LEU A 167 2.82 -2.50 9.84
CA LEU A 167 1.48 -2.50 9.25
C LEU A 167 0.92 -3.92 9.13
N PHE A 168 1.69 -4.85 8.55
CA PHE A 168 1.17 -6.16 8.17
C PHE A 168 1.26 -7.24 9.25
N GLN A 169 1.98 -6.99 10.35
CA GLN A 169 2.12 -7.97 11.44
C GLN A 169 1.89 -7.34 12.82
N ILE A 170 2.72 -6.39 13.25
CA ILE A 170 2.69 -5.90 14.65
C ILE A 170 1.33 -5.24 14.96
N GLN A 171 0.93 -4.28 14.14
CA GLN A 171 -0.36 -3.59 14.29
C GLN A 171 -1.50 -4.55 14.00
N ALA A 172 -1.43 -5.37 12.95
CA ALA A 172 -2.46 -6.36 12.65
C ALA A 172 -2.78 -7.28 13.84
N MET A 173 -1.77 -7.77 14.56
CA MET A 173 -1.96 -8.55 15.80
C MET A 173 -2.59 -7.72 16.92
N GLY A 174 -2.17 -6.46 17.09
CA GLY A 174 -2.77 -5.57 18.08
C GLY A 174 -4.27 -5.31 17.82
N PHE A 175 -4.63 -5.10 16.55
CA PHE A 175 -6.01 -4.93 16.11
C PHE A 175 -6.84 -6.22 16.24
N ASP A 176 -6.22 -7.39 16.07
CA ASP A 176 -6.86 -8.68 16.27
C ASP A 176 -7.29 -8.90 17.74
N GLY A 177 -6.55 -8.33 18.69
CA GLY A 177 -6.95 -8.25 20.09
C GLY A 177 -8.17 -7.36 20.37
N LEU A 178 -8.61 -6.55 19.40
CA LEU A 178 -9.81 -5.71 19.48
C LEU A 178 -10.97 -6.34 18.70
N ARG A 179 -11.03 -6.09 17.38
CA ARG A 179 -12.12 -6.51 16.49
C ARG A 179 -11.61 -7.13 15.20
N GLY A 180 -10.31 -7.37 15.08
CA GLY A 180 -9.66 -7.85 13.87
C GLY A 180 -8.83 -6.79 13.13
N PRO A 181 -7.89 -7.19 12.26
CA PRO A 181 -7.06 -6.27 11.48
C PRO A 181 -7.88 -5.53 10.42
N ASN A 182 -7.38 -4.39 9.95
CA ASN A 182 -7.93 -3.73 8.77
C ASN A 182 -7.68 -4.56 7.50
N HIS A 183 -8.49 -4.34 6.47
CA HIS A 183 -8.24 -4.89 5.14
C HIS A 183 -7.10 -4.10 4.45
N VAL A 184 -6.15 -4.83 3.86
CA VAL A 184 -4.98 -4.26 3.18
C VAL A 184 -4.90 -4.66 1.69
N GLY A 185 -6.03 -4.97 1.06
CA GLY A 185 -6.15 -5.01 -0.40
C GLY A 185 -5.88 -6.36 -1.08
N THR A 186 -5.21 -7.30 -0.41
CA THR A 186 -4.83 -8.60 -0.97
C THR A 186 -4.70 -9.67 0.13
N GLY A 187 -4.73 -10.95 -0.24
CA GLY A 187 -4.58 -12.07 0.69
C GLY A 187 -5.70 -12.14 1.73
N CYS A 188 -6.92 -11.75 1.33
CA CYS A 188 -8.05 -11.58 2.23
C CYS A 188 -9.24 -12.41 1.76
N PHE A 189 -9.75 -13.28 2.63
CA PHE A 189 -10.98 -14.03 2.38
C PHE A 189 -12.15 -13.29 3.01
N PHE A 190 -13.15 -12.92 2.23
CA PHE A 190 -14.37 -12.27 2.67
C PHE A 190 -15.53 -13.26 2.70
N ARG A 191 -16.43 -13.10 3.68
CA ARG A 191 -17.80 -13.57 3.53
C ARG A 191 -18.53 -12.67 2.56
N ARG A 192 -19.14 -13.25 1.52
CA ARG A 192 -19.95 -12.51 0.54
C ARG A 192 -21.02 -11.67 1.23
N ARG A 193 -21.70 -12.23 2.24
CA ARG A 193 -22.72 -11.53 3.04
C ARG A 193 -22.24 -10.20 3.62
N ALA A 194 -20.96 -10.06 3.96
CA ALA A 194 -20.43 -8.81 4.51
C ALA A 194 -20.48 -7.64 3.53
N PHE A 195 -20.52 -7.90 2.22
CA PHE A 195 -20.68 -6.85 1.22
C PHE A 195 -22.10 -6.28 1.15
N PHE A 196 -23.10 -6.94 1.75
CA PHE A 196 -24.52 -6.58 1.67
C PHE A 196 -25.01 -5.91 2.97
N GLY A 197 -24.22 -4.97 3.49
CA GLY A 197 -24.55 -4.14 4.64
C GLY A 197 -24.30 -4.77 6.02
N PRO A 198 -24.71 -4.07 7.10
CA PRO A 198 -24.48 -4.49 8.49
C PRO A 198 -24.99 -5.90 8.82
N PRO A 199 -24.40 -6.59 9.82
CA PRO A 199 -24.90 -7.88 10.28
C PRO A 199 -26.36 -7.82 10.75
N SER A 200 -26.73 -6.74 11.46
CA SER A 200 -28.05 -6.54 12.05
C SER A 200 -29.11 -6.02 11.06
N SER A 201 -28.70 -5.50 9.92
CA SER A 201 -29.58 -4.90 8.93
C SER A 201 -29.01 -5.13 7.52
N PRO A 202 -29.23 -6.33 6.94
CA PRO A 202 -28.85 -6.64 5.56
C PRO A 202 -29.45 -5.61 4.58
N VAL A 203 -28.74 -5.38 3.47
CA VAL A 203 -29.20 -4.57 2.36
C VAL A 203 -29.39 -5.49 1.16
N GLU A 204 -30.62 -5.58 0.66
CA GLU A 204 -30.95 -6.39 -0.51
C GLU A 204 -30.46 -5.68 -1.79
N PRO A 205 -29.84 -6.42 -2.73
CA PRO A 205 -29.55 -5.89 -4.05
C PRO A 205 -30.82 -5.71 -4.88
N GLU A 206 -30.70 -4.97 -5.98
CA GLU A 206 -31.80 -4.65 -6.89
C GLU A 206 -32.34 -5.88 -7.65
N LEU A 207 -31.49 -6.90 -7.80
CA LEU A 207 -31.79 -8.18 -8.41
C LEU A 207 -31.60 -9.29 -7.37
N VAL A 208 -32.63 -10.13 -7.16
CA VAL A 208 -32.63 -11.21 -6.15
C VAL A 208 -31.51 -12.21 -6.44
N GLU A 209 -31.18 -12.42 -7.71
CA GLU A 209 -30.12 -13.30 -8.20
C GLU A 209 -28.72 -12.87 -7.72
N LEU A 210 -28.55 -11.61 -7.32
CA LEU A 210 -27.31 -11.09 -6.77
C LEU A 210 -27.22 -11.20 -5.26
N GLY A 211 -28.29 -11.63 -4.58
CA GLY A 211 -28.35 -11.77 -3.13
C GLY A 211 -27.30 -12.77 -2.63
N PRO A 212 -26.68 -12.54 -1.46
CA PRO A 212 -25.62 -13.41 -0.94
C PRO A 212 -26.06 -14.85 -0.64
N ASP A 213 -27.37 -15.05 -0.43
CA ASP A 213 -27.97 -16.35 -0.09
C ASP A 213 -28.72 -16.98 -1.29
N HIS A 214 -28.69 -16.33 -2.46
CA HIS A 214 -29.30 -16.87 -3.67
C HIS A 214 -28.53 -18.11 -4.16
N VAL A 215 -29.24 -19.19 -4.47
CA VAL A 215 -28.64 -20.40 -5.04
C VAL A 215 -28.77 -20.31 -6.55
N VAL A 216 -27.64 -20.24 -7.25
CA VAL A 216 -27.61 -20.35 -8.71
C VAL A 216 -28.09 -21.76 -9.07
N GLU A 217 -29.16 -21.85 -9.85
CA GLU A 217 -29.68 -23.14 -10.32
C GLU A 217 -28.60 -23.89 -11.12
N SER A 218 -28.71 -25.21 -11.23
CA SER A 218 -27.67 -26.09 -11.79
C SER A 218 -27.49 -25.97 -13.32
N GLU A 219 -27.73 -24.79 -13.88
CA GLU A 219 -27.37 -24.47 -15.25
C GLU A 219 -25.83 -24.38 -15.38
N SER A 220 -25.29 -24.75 -16.54
CA SER A 220 -23.87 -24.55 -16.81
C SER A 220 -23.54 -23.05 -16.76
N ILE A 221 -22.36 -22.70 -16.24
CA ILE A 221 -21.87 -21.30 -16.22
C ILE A 221 -21.76 -20.67 -17.62
N GLY A 222 -21.82 -21.48 -18.67
CA GLY A 222 -21.86 -21.06 -20.06
C GLY A 222 -23.26 -21.02 -20.68
N SER A 223 -24.34 -21.19 -19.92
CA SER A 223 -25.71 -21.05 -20.46
C SER A 223 -25.99 -19.61 -20.87
N ASP A 224 -26.84 -19.43 -21.89
CA ASP A 224 -27.17 -18.12 -22.44
C ASP A 224 -27.80 -17.21 -21.36
N SER A 225 -28.69 -17.75 -20.52
CA SER A 225 -29.33 -17.06 -19.39
C SER A 225 -28.30 -16.51 -18.38
N VAL A 226 -27.35 -17.35 -17.95
CA VAL A 226 -26.31 -16.96 -17.00
C VAL A 226 -25.36 -15.92 -17.60
N LEU A 227 -24.96 -16.10 -18.86
CA LEU A 227 -24.10 -15.16 -19.57
C LEU A 227 -24.80 -13.82 -19.84
N GLU A 228 -26.08 -13.81 -20.20
CA GLU A 228 -26.88 -12.59 -20.38
C GLU A 228 -26.95 -11.79 -19.09
N LEU A 229 -27.27 -12.44 -17.96
CA LEU A 229 -27.29 -11.78 -16.65
C LEU A 229 -25.90 -11.26 -16.28
N ALA A 230 -24.85 -12.05 -16.47
CA ALA A 230 -23.47 -11.65 -16.18
C ALA A 230 -23.04 -10.41 -16.99
N HIS A 231 -23.38 -10.35 -18.29
CA HIS A 231 -23.10 -9.19 -19.12
C HIS A 231 -23.89 -7.95 -18.68
N LYS A 232 -25.18 -8.12 -18.34
CA LYS A 232 -26.04 -7.04 -17.84
C LYS A 232 -25.47 -6.42 -16.56
N VAL A 233 -25.05 -7.22 -15.60
CA VAL A 233 -24.56 -6.71 -14.30
C VAL A 233 -23.12 -6.17 -14.33
N ALA A 234 -22.39 -6.45 -15.40
CA ALA A 234 -21.06 -5.89 -15.67
C ALA A 234 -21.08 -4.55 -16.43
N GLY A 235 -22.26 -4.07 -16.82
CA GLY A 235 -22.43 -2.81 -17.54
C GLY A 235 -22.01 -1.58 -16.73
N CYS A 236 -21.52 -0.54 -17.41
CA CYS A 236 -20.94 0.64 -16.75
C CYS A 236 -21.98 1.55 -16.08
N ASN A 237 -23.25 1.43 -16.49
CA ASN A 237 -24.38 2.15 -15.93
C ASN A 237 -25.17 1.35 -14.90
N TYR A 238 -24.80 0.08 -14.64
CA TYR A 238 -25.55 -0.79 -13.73
C TYR A 238 -25.68 -0.17 -12.34
N GLU A 239 -24.62 0.50 -11.87
CA GLU A 239 -24.56 1.06 -10.52
C GLU A 239 -25.35 2.38 -10.37
N ASN A 240 -25.93 2.91 -11.46
CA ASN A 240 -26.71 4.14 -11.41
C ASN A 240 -27.98 3.93 -10.56
N GLN A 241 -28.16 4.78 -9.55
CA GLN A 241 -29.32 4.72 -8.64
C GLN A 241 -29.40 3.42 -7.82
N THR A 242 -28.28 2.74 -7.64
CA THR A 242 -28.14 1.55 -6.79
C THR A 242 -27.39 1.88 -5.49
N ASP A 243 -27.38 0.94 -4.55
CA ASP A 243 -26.59 1.05 -3.32
C ASP A 243 -25.13 0.56 -3.49
N TRP A 244 -24.72 0.10 -4.68
CA TRP A 244 -23.35 -0.34 -4.97
C TRP A 244 -22.31 0.77 -4.78
N GLY A 245 -21.17 0.43 -4.18
CA GLY A 245 -20.12 1.38 -3.86
C GLY A 245 -20.38 2.23 -2.62
N SER A 246 -21.63 2.35 -2.17
CA SER A 246 -22.00 3.18 -1.02
C SER A 246 -22.36 2.35 0.22
N LYS A 247 -23.26 1.37 0.06
CA LYS A 247 -23.69 0.41 1.10
C LYS A 247 -23.50 -1.04 0.70
N ILE A 248 -23.42 -1.34 -0.60
CA ILE A 248 -23.15 -2.68 -1.14
C ILE A 248 -21.74 -2.73 -1.77
N GLY A 249 -21.02 -3.83 -1.57
CA GLY A 249 -19.70 -4.07 -2.19
C GLY A 249 -18.54 -3.30 -1.55
N TYR A 250 -17.43 -3.19 -2.27
CA TYR A 250 -16.30 -2.33 -1.94
C TYR A 250 -16.72 -0.86 -1.95
N ARG A 251 -16.28 -0.11 -0.94
CA ARG A 251 -16.71 1.27 -0.70
C ARG A 251 -15.94 2.26 -1.57
N TYR A 252 -16.66 3.14 -2.25
CA TYR A 252 -16.09 4.21 -3.08
C TYR A 252 -15.82 5.49 -2.28
N GLY A 253 -14.86 6.28 -2.75
CA GLY A 253 -14.60 7.62 -2.22
C GLY A 253 -13.20 7.83 -1.63
N SER A 254 -12.30 6.86 -1.79
CA SER A 254 -10.89 7.01 -1.43
C SER A 254 -9.99 6.23 -2.40
N LEU A 255 -8.75 6.69 -2.59
CA LEU A 255 -7.69 5.94 -3.30
C LEU A 255 -7.20 4.69 -2.55
N VAL A 256 -7.55 4.54 -1.26
CA VAL A 256 -7.29 3.34 -0.44
C VAL A 256 -8.62 2.63 -0.16
N GLU A 257 -9.22 2.07 -1.22
CA GLU A 257 -10.54 1.43 -1.11
C GLU A 257 -10.53 0.24 -0.16
N ASP A 258 -9.38 -0.39 0.00
CA ASP A 258 -9.14 -1.52 0.88
C ASP A 258 -9.30 -1.13 2.34
N TYR A 259 -8.48 -0.20 2.80
CA TYR A 259 -8.53 0.39 4.13
C TYR A 259 -9.92 0.97 4.41
N TYR A 260 -10.48 1.72 3.45
CA TYR A 260 -11.79 2.35 3.61
C TYR A 260 -12.93 1.33 3.70
N THR A 261 -12.90 0.26 2.90
CA THR A 261 -13.90 -0.82 2.97
C THR A 261 -13.79 -1.56 4.31
N GLY A 262 -12.59 -1.94 4.74
CA GLY A 262 -12.37 -2.60 6.04
C GLY A 262 -12.85 -1.75 7.21
N TYR A 263 -12.51 -0.46 7.21
CA TYR A 263 -12.96 0.54 8.18
C TYR A 263 -14.50 0.62 8.24
N ARG A 264 -15.14 0.73 7.09
CA ARG A 264 -16.60 0.84 6.99
C ARG A 264 -17.31 -0.41 7.49
N LEU A 265 -16.81 -1.60 7.15
CA LEU A 265 -17.36 -2.86 7.66
C LEU A 265 -17.29 -2.94 9.19
N HIS A 266 -16.18 -2.53 9.80
CA HIS A 266 -16.06 -2.49 11.25
C HIS A 266 -17.00 -1.45 11.89
N CYS A 267 -17.18 -0.29 11.26
CA CYS A 267 -18.15 0.72 11.71
C CYS A 267 -19.60 0.22 11.63
N GLU A 268 -19.88 -0.63 10.64
CA GLU A 268 -21.16 -1.30 10.43
C GLU A 268 -21.38 -2.49 11.39
N GLY A 269 -20.39 -2.80 12.24
CA GLY A 269 -20.51 -3.78 13.33
C GLY A 269 -19.90 -5.15 13.02
N TRP A 270 -19.30 -5.34 11.85
CA TRP A 270 -18.53 -6.54 11.55
C TRP A 270 -17.25 -6.63 12.41
N LYS A 271 -16.69 -7.84 12.49
CA LYS A 271 -15.34 -8.13 12.96
C LYS A 271 -14.50 -8.67 11.79
N SER A 272 -13.20 -8.77 11.98
CA SER A 272 -12.30 -9.51 11.09
C SER A 272 -11.38 -10.38 11.93
N VAL A 273 -10.58 -11.21 11.26
CA VAL A 273 -9.63 -12.11 11.91
C VAL A 273 -8.28 -12.01 11.24
N PHE A 274 -7.20 -12.03 12.03
CA PHE A 274 -5.84 -12.13 11.52
C PHE A 274 -5.32 -13.57 11.56
N CYS A 275 -4.73 -14.06 10.47
CA CYS A 275 -4.07 -15.36 10.45
C CYS A 275 -2.63 -15.24 9.93
N CYS A 276 -1.67 -15.49 10.80
CA CYS A 276 -0.24 -15.45 10.48
C CYS A 276 0.39 -16.87 10.58
N PRO A 277 0.23 -17.73 9.57
CA PRO A 277 0.86 -19.05 9.56
C PRO A 277 2.40 -18.97 9.45
N LYS A 278 3.09 -20.01 9.93
CA LYS A 278 4.57 -20.11 9.85
C LYS A 278 5.08 -20.05 8.40
N ARG A 279 4.44 -20.79 7.49
CA ARG A 279 4.64 -20.64 6.05
C ARG A 279 3.72 -19.52 5.60
N ALA A 280 4.28 -18.50 4.94
CA ALA A 280 3.47 -17.42 4.38
C ALA A 280 2.39 -17.98 3.45
N ALA A 281 1.13 -17.60 3.69
CA ALA A 281 0.00 -18.05 2.88
C ALA A 281 0.09 -17.52 1.46
N PHE A 282 0.42 -16.23 1.34
CA PHE A 282 0.62 -15.52 0.09
C PHE A 282 2.01 -14.90 0.07
N MET A 283 2.61 -14.83 -1.11
CA MET A 283 3.91 -14.21 -1.35
C MET A 283 3.81 -13.28 -2.55
N GLY A 284 4.42 -12.10 -2.47
CA GLY A 284 4.45 -11.17 -3.59
C GLY A 284 5.80 -10.52 -3.84
N ASP A 285 5.82 -9.59 -4.78
CA ASP A 285 7.03 -8.86 -5.18
C ASP A 285 7.01 -7.43 -4.63
N ALA A 286 8.02 -7.07 -3.83
CA ALA A 286 8.13 -5.73 -3.28
C ALA A 286 8.80 -4.76 -4.28
N PRO A 287 8.49 -3.45 -4.23
CA PRO A 287 9.21 -2.45 -5.00
C PRO A 287 10.69 -2.39 -4.58
N ILE A 288 11.60 -2.65 -5.51
CA ILE A 288 13.05 -2.51 -5.30
C ILE A 288 13.58 -1.12 -5.69
N SER A 289 12.67 -0.20 -6.01
CA SER A 289 12.92 1.17 -6.44
C SER A 289 12.44 2.15 -5.38
N LEU A 290 13.33 3.02 -4.91
CA LEU A 290 13.02 3.99 -3.87
C LEU A 290 11.88 4.93 -4.29
N VAL A 291 11.93 5.44 -5.52
CA VAL A 291 10.94 6.37 -6.06
C VAL A 291 9.57 5.71 -6.23
N ASP A 292 9.52 4.42 -6.59
CA ASP A 292 8.25 3.69 -6.71
C ASP A 292 7.63 3.43 -5.34
N MET A 293 8.43 3.06 -4.35
CA MET A 293 7.99 2.92 -2.96
C MET A 293 7.44 4.25 -2.42
N LEU A 294 8.13 5.37 -2.65
CA LEU A 294 7.65 6.69 -2.23
C LEU A 294 6.36 7.11 -2.96
N ASN A 295 6.23 6.83 -4.27
CA ASN A 295 5.01 7.15 -5.02
C ASN A 295 3.83 6.27 -4.60
N GLN A 296 4.06 5.00 -4.29
CA GLN A 296 3.05 4.12 -3.71
C GLN A 296 2.55 4.68 -2.38
N GLN A 297 3.45 5.04 -1.47
CA GLN A 297 3.08 5.59 -0.18
C GLN A 297 2.40 6.95 -0.30
N LYS A 298 2.83 7.81 -1.24
CA LYS A 298 2.16 9.09 -1.52
C LYS A 298 0.68 8.88 -1.91
N ARG A 299 0.38 7.84 -2.69
CA ARG A 299 -1.02 7.49 -3.02
C ARG A 299 -1.80 7.03 -1.78
N TRP A 300 -1.17 6.27 -0.89
CA TRP A 300 -1.77 5.91 0.39
C TRP A 300 -2.06 7.15 1.22
N ASP A 301 -1.11 8.08 1.33
CA ASP A 301 -1.26 9.31 2.10
C ASP A 301 -2.47 10.14 1.63
N ILE A 302 -2.62 10.31 0.31
CA ILE A 302 -3.77 11.01 -0.27
C ILE A 302 -5.07 10.27 0.08
N GLY A 303 -5.13 8.96 -0.14
CA GLY A 303 -6.32 8.17 0.15
C GLY A 303 -6.70 8.16 1.64
N LEU A 304 -5.71 8.10 2.53
CA LEU A 304 -5.91 8.14 3.98
C LEU A 304 -6.49 9.49 4.42
N LEU A 305 -6.00 10.60 3.85
CA LEU A 305 -6.57 11.93 4.10
C LEU A 305 -7.98 12.08 3.52
N GLU A 306 -8.26 11.48 2.35
CA GLU A 306 -9.62 11.41 1.81
C GLU A 306 -10.58 10.74 2.81
N VAL A 307 -10.16 9.65 3.47
CA VAL A 307 -10.96 9.03 4.53
C VAL A 307 -11.05 9.94 5.77
N ALA A 308 -9.92 10.49 6.23
CA ALA A 308 -9.82 11.32 7.42
C ALA A 308 -10.78 12.52 7.41
N PHE A 309 -10.95 13.15 6.24
CA PHE A 309 -11.79 14.33 6.04
C PHE A 309 -13.09 14.03 5.29
N SER A 310 -13.46 12.76 5.12
CA SER A 310 -14.75 12.37 4.54
C SER A 310 -15.91 12.56 5.52
N LYS A 311 -17.15 12.42 5.02
CA LYS A 311 -18.35 12.32 5.88
C LYS A 311 -18.32 11.12 6.85
N PHE A 312 -17.46 10.14 6.59
CA PHE A 312 -17.21 8.99 7.45
C PHE A 312 -15.83 9.11 8.10
N SER A 313 -15.47 10.31 8.56
CA SER A 313 -14.20 10.55 9.23
C SER A 313 -13.98 9.61 10.40
N THR A 314 -12.76 9.09 10.53
CA THR A 314 -12.35 8.24 11.65
C THR A 314 -12.48 8.94 13.00
N LEU A 315 -12.29 10.27 13.05
CA LEU A 315 -12.36 11.09 14.27
C LEU A 315 -13.78 11.33 14.78
N THR A 316 -14.78 11.30 13.91
CA THR A 316 -16.16 11.64 14.26
C THR A 316 -17.09 10.44 14.12
N TYR A 317 -17.18 9.88 12.92
CA TYR A 317 -18.00 8.71 12.62
C TYR A 317 -17.39 7.45 13.24
N GLY A 318 -16.09 7.22 13.03
CA GLY A 318 -15.39 6.00 13.47
C GLY A 318 -15.49 5.77 14.97
N VAL A 319 -15.08 6.74 15.79
CA VAL A 319 -15.08 6.63 17.25
C VAL A 319 -16.48 6.50 17.87
N LYS A 320 -17.53 6.92 17.16
CA LYS A 320 -18.95 6.82 17.61
C LYS A 320 -19.68 5.61 17.04
N SER A 321 -19.07 4.89 16.11
CA SER A 321 -19.67 3.74 15.42
C SER A 321 -19.59 2.46 16.25
N SER A 322 -20.15 1.38 15.70
CA SER A 322 -20.06 0.02 16.27
C SER A 322 -18.64 -0.53 16.35
N ALA A 323 -17.66 0.10 15.69
CA ALA A 323 -16.25 -0.25 15.84
C ALA A 323 -15.76 0.00 17.29
N GLY A 324 -16.33 0.98 17.98
CA GLY A 324 -15.92 1.40 19.32
C GLY A 324 -14.70 2.33 19.32
N PHE A 325 -14.45 2.96 20.46
CA PHE A 325 -13.46 4.03 20.61
C PHE A 325 -12.03 3.59 20.23
N LEU A 326 -11.53 2.49 20.79
CA LEU A 326 -10.17 2.01 20.57
C LEU A 326 -9.92 1.67 19.10
N MET A 327 -10.88 0.98 18.48
CA MET A 327 -10.80 0.61 17.06
C MET A 327 -10.84 1.84 16.15
N GLY A 328 -11.77 2.76 16.43
CA GLY A 328 -11.88 4.04 15.71
C GLY A 328 -10.61 4.87 15.84
N PHE A 329 -9.96 4.88 17.01
CA PHE A 329 -8.68 5.55 17.23
C PHE A 329 -7.53 4.87 16.48
N GLY A 330 -7.49 3.54 16.45
CA GLY A 330 -6.52 2.79 15.63
C GLY A 330 -6.64 3.14 14.15
N TYR A 331 -7.85 3.14 13.60
CA TYR A 331 -8.09 3.63 12.24
C TYR A 331 -7.66 5.09 12.09
N CYS A 332 -7.99 5.95 13.06
CA CYS A 332 -7.58 7.35 13.03
C CYS A 332 -6.06 7.53 12.94
N GLN A 333 -5.28 6.70 13.64
CA GLN A 333 -3.82 6.74 13.58
C GLN A 333 -3.30 6.46 12.15
N PHE A 334 -3.92 5.55 11.41
CA PHE A 334 -3.61 5.35 9.98
C PHE A 334 -4.10 6.51 9.11
N ALA A 335 -5.34 6.95 9.28
CA ALA A 335 -5.92 8.04 8.49
C ALA A 335 -5.08 9.33 8.55
N PHE A 336 -4.46 9.60 9.70
CA PHE A 336 -3.58 10.74 9.93
C PHE A 336 -2.08 10.42 9.86
N TRP A 337 -1.68 9.26 9.32
CA TRP A 337 -0.27 8.93 9.11
C TRP A 337 0.52 10.04 8.37
N PRO A 338 -0.04 10.73 7.35
CA PRO A 338 0.67 11.82 6.66
C PRO A 338 1.00 13.03 7.56
N SER A 339 0.29 13.20 8.69
CA SER A 339 0.55 14.28 9.65
C SER A 339 1.93 14.17 10.31
N TRP A 340 2.56 12.98 10.31
CA TRP A 340 3.93 12.78 10.79
C TRP A 340 4.97 13.62 10.02
N SER A 341 4.64 14.10 8.81
CA SER A 341 5.48 15.07 8.10
C SER A 341 5.74 16.34 8.92
N ILE A 342 4.77 16.81 9.71
CA ILE A 342 4.89 18.06 10.50
C ILE A 342 5.98 17.94 11.56
N PRO A 343 5.90 17.03 12.55
CA PRO A 343 6.96 16.93 13.56
C PRO A 343 8.30 16.53 12.93
N LEU A 344 8.30 15.68 11.89
CA LEU A 344 9.56 15.29 11.24
C LEU A 344 10.27 16.45 10.55
N ILE A 345 9.54 17.34 9.87
CA ILE A 345 10.11 18.57 9.30
C ILE A 345 10.62 19.47 10.43
N VAL A 346 9.83 19.68 11.49
CA VAL A 346 10.24 20.53 12.63
C VAL A 346 11.55 20.03 13.24
N TYR A 347 11.64 18.74 13.58
CA TYR A 347 12.85 18.15 14.18
C TYR A 347 14.03 17.99 13.21
N SER A 348 13.79 17.99 11.90
CA SER A 348 14.85 17.92 10.88
C SER A 348 15.49 19.27 10.56
N PHE A 349 14.81 20.38 10.88
CA PHE A 349 15.27 21.73 10.55
C PHE A 349 15.47 22.63 11.78
N LEU A 350 14.51 22.69 12.71
CA LEU A 350 14.52 23.68 13.78
C LEU A 350 15.71 23.51 14.74
N PRO A 351 16.01 22.32 15.31
CA PRO A 351 17.17 22.14 16.18
C PRO A 351 18.52 22.45 15.51
N GLN A 352 18.65 22.09 14.23
CA GLN A 352 19.87 22.22 13.45
C GLN A 352 20.10 23.69 13.06
N LEU A 353 19.06 24.39 12.60
CA LEU A 353 19.13 25.82 12.29
C LEU A 353 19.36 26.66 13.54
N ALA A 354 18.74 26.30 14.67
CA ALA A 354 19.02 26.94 15.95
C ALA A 354 20.49 26.73 16.38
N LEU A 355 21.01 25.50 16.22
CA LEU A 355 22.41 25.17 16.54
C LEU A 355 23.40 25.98 15.68
N LEU A 356 23.12 26.15 14.39
CA LEU A 356 23.92 26.98 13.48
C LEU A 356 23.94 28.45 13.91
N ASN A 357 22.83 28.95 14.46
CA ASN A 357 22.68 30.31 14.96
C ASN A 357 23.04 30.46 16.45
N GLN A 358 23.60 29.43 17.08
CA GLN A 358 24.01 29.44 18.50
C GLN A 358 22.84 29.69 19.47
N VAL A 359 21.63 29.30 19.08
CA VAL A 359 20.42 29.38 19.92
C VAL A 359 20.12 28.00 20.51
N HIS A 360 19.86 27.98 21.82
CA HIS A 360 19.48 26.79 22.55
C HIS A 360 17.96 26.60 22.52
N VAL A 361 17.47 25.52 21.88
CA VAL A 361 16.04 25.16 21.86
C VAL A 361 15.67 24.04 22.82
N PHE A 362 16.67 23.34 23.35
CA PHE A 362 16.51 22.31 24.38
C PHE A 362 17.18 22.75 25.70
N PRO A 363 16.77 22.18 26.84
CA PRO A 363 17.41 22.45 28.14
C PRO A 363 18.91 22.15 28.14
N LYS A 364 19.67 22.91 28.92
CA LYS A 364 21.09 22.62 29.17
C LYS A 364 21.25 21.36 30.02
N ALA A 365 22.42 20.72 29.95
CA ALA A 365 22.70 19.52 30.73
C ALA A 365 22.68 19.73 32.26
N THR A 366 22.83 20.99 32.70
CA THR A 366 22.68 21.40 34.11
C THR A 366 21.24 21.46 34.58
N GLU A 367 20.26 21.52 33.67
CA GLU A 367 18.84 21.62 33.99
C GLU A 367 18.21 20.25 34.16
N ALA A 368 17.34 20.08 35.17
CA ALA A 368 16.70 18.80 35.47
C ALA A 368 15.91 18.22 34.28
N TRP A 369 15.26 19.09 33.48
CA TRP A 369 14.46 18.69 32.32
C TRP A 369 15.29 18.11 31.16
N PHE A 370 16.62 18.29 31.16
CA PHE A 370 17.49 17.68 30.16
C PHE A 370 17.30 16.16 30.09
N TRP A 371 17.28 15.48 31.24
CA TRP A 371 17.23 14.02 31.33
C TRP A 371 15.92 13.42 30.82
N LEU A 372 14.85 14.21 30.74
CA LEU A 372 13.58 13.76 30.18
C LEU A 372 13.72 13.39 28.70
N TYR A 373 14.49 14.15 27.92
CA TYR A 373 14.59 13.94 26.47
C TYR A 373 15.32 12.63 26.10
N PRO A 374 16.52 12.33 26.64
CA PRO A 374 17.15 11.03 26.43
C PRO A 374 16.29 9.89 26.95
N PHE A 375 15.62 10.05 28.09
CA PHE A 375 14.73 9.01 28.64
C PHE A 375 13.59 8.69 27.67
N LEU A 376 12.87 9.71 27.16
CA LEU A 376 11.78 9.52 26.21
C LEU A 376 12.27 8.94 24.88
N PHE A 377 13.39 9.45 24.36
CA PHE A 377 13.98 8.96 23.11
C PHE A 377 14.40 7.50 23.21
N LEU A 378 15.18 7.16 24.23
CA LEU A 378 15.65 5.79 24.46
C LEU A 378 14.49 4.85 24.77
N GLY A 379 13.54 5.28 25.61
CA GLY A 379 12.37 4.48 25.94
C GLY A 379 11.55 4.12 24.71
N ALA A 380 11.22 5.11 23.87
CA ALA A 380 10.44 4.88 22.65
C ALA A 380 11.18 4.01 21.63
N TYR A 381 12.47 4.30 21.36
CA TYR A 381 13.24 3.55 20.37
C TYR A 381 13.59 2.13 20.84
N VAL A 382 13.89 1.93 22.12
CA VAL A 382 14.14 0.60 22.67
C VAL A 382 12.87 -0.24 22.63
N GLN A 383 11.73 0.34 23.02
CA GLN A 383 10.44 -0.38 22.92
C GLN A 383 10.15 -0.77 21.47
N ASP A 384 10.22 0.18 20.53
CA ASP A 384 9.93 -0.08 19.12
C ASP A 384 10.90 -1.12 18.52
N MET A 385 12.18 -1.07 18.89
CA MET A 385 13.17 -2.09 18.51
C MET A 385 12.80 -3.47 19.06
N LEU A 386 12.41 -3.56 20.33
CA LEU A 386 12.01 -4.82 20.95
C LEU A 386 10.79 -5.41 20.24
N ASP A 387 9.74 -4.61 20.02
CA ASP A 387 8.53 -5.04 19.29
C ASP A 387 8.88 -5.55 17.89
N PHE A 388 9.76 -4.85 17.17
CA PHE A 388 10.23 -5.24 15.84
C PHE A 388 11.01 -6.55 15.84
N THR A 389 11.85 -6.79 16.85
CA THR A 389 12.64 -8.02 16.96
C THR A 389 11.82 -9.23 17.42
N ILE A 390 10.79 -9.03 18.26
CA ILE A 390 9.90 -10.09 18.74
C ILE A 390 9.19 -10.79 17.57
N VAL A 391 8.81 -10.04 16.54
CA VAL A 391 8.18 -10.58 15.32
C VAL A 391 9.18 -11.06 14.26
N GLY A 392 10.44 -11.25 14.63
CA GLY A 392 11.49 -11.83 13.78
C GLY A 392 12.30 -10.83 12.95
N GLY A 393 12.14 -9.52 13.19
CA GLY A 393 13.01 -8.51 12.59
C GLY A 393 14.41 -8.51 13.19
N THR A 394 15.41 -8.01 12.45
CA THR A 394 16.77 -7.81 12.95
C THR A 394 17.01 -6.36 13.33
N PHE A 395 18.02 -6.08 14.16
CA PHE A 395 18.41 -4.71 14.49
C PHE A 395 18.74 -3.88 13.23
N GLN A 396 19.42 -4.48 12.25
CA GLN A 396 19.75 -3.80 10.99
C GLN A 396 18.49 -3.44 10.19
N ARG A 397 17.51 -4.34 10.12
CA ARG A 397 16.22 -4.07 9.45
C ARG A 397 15.42 -3.01 10.19
N TRP A 398 15.39 -3.07 11.53
CA TRP A 398 14.77 -2.03 12.35
C TRP A 398 15.40 -0.66 12.10
N TRP A 399 16.73 -0.57 12.04
CA TRP A 399 17.42 0.69 11.76
C TRP A 399 17.16 1.21 10.34
N SER A 400 17.15 0.32 9.33
CA SER A 400 16.72 0.68 7.97
C SER A 400 15.31 1.23 7.95
N ASP A 401 14.41 0.64 8.73
CA ASP A 401 13.03 1.08 8.85
C ASP A 401 12.92 2.46 9.54
N GLN A 402 13.68 2.74 10.60
CA GLN A 402 13.76 4.08 11.20
C GLN A 402 14.22 5.13 10.17
N ARG A 403 15.25 4.80 9.39
CA ARG A 403 15.74 5.67 8.31
C ARG A 403 14.64 5.98 7.30
N ILE A 404 13.90 4.95 6.89
CA ILE A 404 12.82 5.10 5.91
C ILE A 404 11.62 5.85 6.49
N TRP A 405 11.32 5.69 7.78
CA TRP A 405 10.29 6.47 8.47
C TRP A 405 10.61 7.97 8.45
N LEU A 406 11.85 8.36 8.75
CA LEU A 406 12.31 9.75 8.63
C LEU A 406 12.20 10.25 7.18
N LEU A 407 12.65 9.42 6.22
CA LEU A 407 12.59 9.76 4.81
C LEU A 407 11.14 9.99 4.34
N ARG A 408 10.20 9.10 4.69
CA ARG A 408 8.78 9.21 4.33
C ARG A 408 8.17 10.53 4.82
N GLY A 409 8.51 10.97 6.03
CA GLY A 409 8.08 12.25 6.59
C GLY A 409 8.45 13.46 5.73
N LEU A 410 9.70 13.51 5.25
CA LEU A 410 10.20 14.58 4.40
C LEU A 410 9.82 14.43 2.92
N THR A 411 9.20 13.30 2.54
CA THR A 411 8.91 12.95 1.15
C THR A 411 7.42 12.66 0.95
N CYS A 412 7.01 11.39 0.86
CA CYS A 412 5.66 11.01 0.50
C CYS A 412 4.60 11.63 1.42
N HIS A 413 4.82 11.69 2.74
CA HIS A 413 3.85 12.27 3.67
C HIS A 413 3.66 13.77 3.43
N LEU A 414 4.76 14.51 3.21
CA LEU A 414 4.72 15.93 2.89
C LEU A 414 4.03 16.18 1.53
N PHE A 415 4.49 15.51 0.47
CA PHE A 415 3.99 15.72 -0.88
C PHE A 415 2.55 15.21 -1.05
N GLY A 416 2.19 14.10 -0.42
CA GLY A 416 0.84 13.55 -0.41
C GLY A 416 -0.14 14.48 0.32
N SER A 417 0.28 15.05 1.46
CA SER A 417 -0.52 16.05 2.18
C SER A 417 -0.74 17.31 1.35
N ILE A 418 0.32 17.86 0.73
CA ILE A 418 0.21 19.02 -0.16
C ILE A 418 -0.74 18.72 -1.32
N GLU A 419 -0.55 17.59 -1.99
CA GLU A 419 -1.38 17.19 -3.13
C GLU A 419 -2.86 17.04 -2.73
N TYR A 420 -3.13 16.42 -1.58
CA TYR A 420 -4.48 16.29 -1.04
C TYR A 420 -5.12 17.66 -0.78
N PHE A 421 -4.44 18.56 -0.05
CA PHE A 421 -5.01 19.88 0.27
C PHE A 421 -5.18 20.77 -0.96
N LEU A 422 -4.30 20.67 -1.96
CA LEU A 422 -4.48 21.35 -3.24
C LEU A 422 -5.74 20.84 -3.96
N LYS A 423 -5.93 19.51 -4.02
CA LYS A 423 -7.15 18.90 -4.59
C LYS A 423 -8.40 19.31 -3.83
N PHE A 424 -8.34 19.33 -2.49
CA PHE A 424 -9.44 19.79 -1.63
C PHE A 424 -9.84 21.24 -1.92
N LEU A 425 -8.87 22.10 -2.29
CA LEU A 425 -9.10 23.48 -2.71
C LEU A 425 -9.47 23.64 -4.20
N GLY A 426 -9.65 22.54 -4.94
CA GLY A 426 -9.99 22.55 -6.37
C GLY A 426 -8.82 22.86 -7.30
N ILE A 427 -7.57 22.84 -6.80
CA ILE A 427 -6.38 23.07 -7.61
C ILE A 427 -5.95 21.72 -8.22
N ALA A 428 -5.86 21.68 -9.56
CA ALA A 428 -5.45 20.49 -10.28
C ALA A 428 -4.03 20.08 -9.88
N ALA A 429 -3.88 18.84 -9.42
CA ALA A 429 -2.58 18.24 -9.15
C ALA A 429 -2.32 17.09 -10.14
N ALA A 430 -1.12 17.05 -10.71
CA ALA A 430 -0.76 16.07 -11.73
C ALA A 430 -0.63 14.67 -11.12
N PHE A 431 -1.33 13.71 -11.72
CA PHE A 431 -1.20 12.28 -11.42
C PHE A 431 -0.17 11.67 -12.35
N ASN A 432 0.99 11.27 -11.82
CA ASN A 432 2.01 10.55 -12.59
C ASN A 432 1.94 9.05 -12.30
N VAL A 433 1.79 8.26 -13.36
CA VAL A 433 1.97 6.80 -13.33
C VAL A 433 3.47 6.53 -13.45
N THR A 434 4.03 5.69 -12.57
CA THR A 434 5.44 5.28 -12.68
C THR A 434 5.59 4.10 -13.63
N SER A 435 6.68 4.10 -14.41
CA SER A 435 7.06 2.96 -15.25
C SER A 435 7.76 1.90 -14.38
N LYS A 436 7.23 0.67 -14.36
CA LYS A 436 7.80 -0.45 -13.60
C LYS A 436 9.00 -1.14 -14.27
N VAL A 437 9.71 -0.47 -15.18
CA VAL A 437 10.86 -1.09 -15.86
C VAL A 437 12.06 -1.00 -14.93
N ILE A 438 12.44 -2.13 -14.35
CA ILE A 438 13.61 -2.28 -13.47
C ILE A 438 14.80 -2.64 -14.34
N ASP A 439 15.88 -1.86 -14.23
CA ASP A 439 17.16 -2.14 -14.87
C ASP A 439 17.94 -3.22 -14.07
N GLU A 440 18.69 -4.10 -14.77
CA GLU A 440 19.50 -5.14 -14.12
C GLU A 440 20.53 -4.54 -13.16
N GLU A 441 21.11 -3.39 -13.50
CA GLU A 441 22.04 -2.69 -12.61
C GLU A 441 21.36 -2.18 -11.35
N GLN A 442 20.11 -1.70 -11.47
CA GLN A 442 19.31 -1.25 -10.32
C GLN A 442 19.04 -2.41 -9.37
N SER A 443 18.71 -3.59 -9.90
CA SER A 443 18.51 -4.81 -9.11
C SER A 443 19.78 -5.19 -8.33
N LYS A 444 20.95 -5.18 -8.99
CA LYS A 444 22.24 -5.45 -8.34
C LYS A 444 22.54 -4.48 -7.20
N ARG A 445 22.28 -3.19 -7.38
CA ARG A 445 22.45 -2.18 -6.33
C ARG A 445 21.52 -2.44 -5.14
N TYR A 446 20.27 -2.77 -5.41
CA TYR A 446 19.31 -3.09 -4.37
C TYR A 446 19.76 -4.32 -3.55
N ASP A 447 20.20 -5.39 -4.20
CA ASP A 447 20.69 -6.60 -3.52
C ASP A 447 21.92 -6.32 -2.63
N GLN A 448 22.77 -5.39 -3.04
CA GLN A 448 23.93 -4.93 -2.26
C GLN A 448 23.57 -3.99 -1.09
N GLY A 449 22.30 -3.60 -0.94
CA GLY A 449 21.87 -2.69 0.12
C GLY A 449 22.09 -1.21 -0.19
N ILE A 450 22.25 -0.85 -1.47
CA ILE A 450 22.55 0.52 -1.90
C ILE A 450 21.25 1.24 -2.28
N PHE A 451 21.06 2.46 -1.75
CA PHE A 451 19.89 3.29 -2.08
C PHE A 451 19.96 3.81 -3.52
N GLU A 452 18.80 3.91 -4.17
CA GLU A 452 18.67 4.34 -5.57
C GLU A 452 18.09 5.76 -5.63
N PHE A 453 18.94 6.75 -5.97
CA PHE A 453 18.54 8.15 -6.10
C PHE A 453 18.62 8.66 -7.55
N GLY A 454 19.04 7.83 -8.51
CA GLY A 454 19.34 8.22 -9.90
C GLY A 454 18.17 8.84 -10.66
N VAL A 455 16.95 8.47 -10.29
CA VAL A 455 15.74 9.01 -10.90
C VAL A 455 15.46 10.41 -10.36
N HIS A 456 15.33 11.39 -11.26
CA HIS A 456 14.96 12.74 -10.87
C HIS A 456 13.54 12.78 -10.26
N SER A 457 13.46 13.14 -8.98
CA SER A 457 12.21 13.34 -8.26
C SER A 457 12.29 14.55 -7.33
N PRO A 458 11.30 15.47 -7.35
CA PRO A 458 11.21 16.55 -6.37
C PRO A 458 11.16 16.06 -4.92
N MET A 459 10.68 14.84 -4.69
CA MET A 459 10.64 14.24 -3.35
C MET A 459 12.04 14.05 -2.74
N PHE A 460 13.11 14.01 -3.53
CA PHE A 460 14.46 13.90 -3.00
C PHE A 460 15.05 15.23 -2.52
N VAL A 461 14.41 16.37 -2.82
CA VAL A 461 14.93 17.70 -2.42
C VAL A 461 14.86 17.90 -0.90
N PRO A 462 13.69 17.82 -0.21
CA PRO A 462 13.65 18.07 1.23
C PRO A 462 14.57 17.21 2.09
N PRO A 463 14.69 15.87 1.90
CA PRO A 463 15.62 15.08 2.70
C PRO A 463 17.08 15.42 2.39
N THR A 464 17.42 15.83 1.16
CA THR A 464 18.76 16.32 0.83
C THR A 464 19.08 17.64 1.54
N VAL A 465 18.13 18.58 1.58
CA VAL A 465 18.26 19.84 2.33
C VAL A 465 18.46 19.57 3.81
N ALA A 466 17.64 18.69 4.41
CA ALA A 466 17.75 18.30 5.82
C ALA A 466 19.10 17.64 6.14
N ALA A 467 19.58 16.75 5.26
CA ALA A 467 20.88 16.11 5.42
C ALA A 467 22.03 17.13 5.37
N LEU A 468 22.03 18.05 4.41
CA LEU A 468 23.07 19.09 4.29
C LEU A 468 23.09 20.01 5.53
N ILE A 469 21.93 20.48 5.98
CA ILE A 469 21.81 21.32 7.17
C ILE A 469 22.26 20.56 8.43
N SER A 470 21.85 19.30 8.59
CA SER A 470 22.26 18.47 9.73
C SER A 470 23.78 18.27 9.80
N LEU A 471 24.42 18.03 8.65
CA LEU A 471 25.87 17.89 8.57
C LEU A 471 26.59 19.19 8.95
N LEU A 472 26.16 20.31 8.37
CA LEU A 472 26.74 21.62 8.67
C LEU A 472 26.57 21.97 10.15
N ALA A 473 25.37 21.74 10.71
CA ALA A 473 25.06 22.01 12.11
C ALA A 473 25.91 21.17 13.06
N LEU A 474 26.10 19.88 12.76
CA LEU A 474 26.94 19.00 13.56
C LEU A 474 28.41 19.43 13.52
N VAL A 475 28.96 19.68 12.32
CA VAL A 475 30.37 20.09 12.16
C VAL A 475 30.62 21.41 12.87
N GLN A 476 29.78 22.42 12.63
CA GLN A 476 29.93 23.72 13.28
C GLN A 476 29.73 23.61 14.79
N GLY A 477 28.72 22.89 15.26
CA GLY A 477 28.45 22.71 16.69
C GLY A 477 29.60 22.03 17.43
N LEU A 478 30.20 20.99 16.85
CA LEU A 478 31.39 20.32 17.41
C LEU A 478 32.63 21.24 17.38
N ALA A 479 32.81 22.01 16.31
CA ALA A 479 33.92 22.97 16.22
C ALA A 479 33.80 24.08 17.28
N VAL A 480 32.60 24.62 17.50
CA VAL A 480 32.38 25.61 18.56
C VAL A 480 32.66 25.02 19.94
N LEU A 481 32.22 23.78 20.19
CA LEU A 481 32.48 23.09 21.45
C LEU A 481 33.99 22.90 21.70
N ALA A 482 34.74 22.50 20.67
CA ALA A 482 36.18 22.31 20.74
C ALA A 482 36.94 23.63 20.99
N VAL A 483 36.50 24.74 20.38
CA VAL A 483 37.18 26.04 20.46
C VAL A 483 36.83 26.80 21.75
N ARG A 484 35.58 26.78 22.21
CA ARG A 484 35.13 27.60 23.35
C ARG A 484 35.64 27.10 24.70
N GLY A 485 36.19 25.89 24.79
CA GLY A 485 36.74 25.34 26.04
C GLY A 485 35.75 25.22 27.20
N GLY A 486 34.45 25.43 26.97
CA GLY A 486 33.39 25.27 27.94
C GLY A 486 33.14 23.80 28.23
N GLY A 487 32.83 23.46 29.48
CA GLY A 487 32.49 22.10 29.85
C GLY A 487 31.24 21.59 29.13
N LEU A 488 31.10 20.26 29.03
CA LEU A 488 29.93 19.59 28.44
C LEU A 488 28.58 20.04 29.06
N ALA A 489 28.61 20.61 30.27
CA ALA A 489 27.46 21.08 31.03
C ALA A 489 26.69 22.22 30.33
N ASP A 490 27.39 23.11 29.62
CA ASP A 490 26.79 24.26 28.92
C ASP A 490 26.61 24.02 27.40
N ALA A 491 27.06 22.86 26.91
CA ALA A 491 26.99 22.53 25.50
C ALA A 491 25.55 22.22 25.06
N PRO A 492 25.16 22.54 23.80
CA PRO A 492 23.86 22.18 23.23
C PRO A 492 23.78 20.68 22.88
N LEU A 493 23.99 19.80 23.88
CA LEU A 493 24.16 18.37 23.69
C LEU A 493 22.98 17.72 22.97
N LEU A 494 21.74 18.07 23.32
CA LEU A 494 20.55 17.51 22.68
C LEU A 494 20.44 17.91 21.20
N GLN A 495 20.79 19.15 20.84
CA GLN A 495 20.81 19.58 19.44
C GLN A 495 21.92 18.87 18.66
N LEU A 496 23.10 18.67 19.28
CA LEU A 496 24.18 17.88 18.70
C LEU A 496 23.77 16.42 18.48
N LEU A 497 23.05 15.81 19.44
CA LEU A 497 22.52 14.45 19.30
C LEU A 497 21.49 14.35 18.17
N VAL A 498 20.55 15.31 18.07
CA VAL A 498 19.56 15.34 16.98
C VAL A 498 20.23 15.56 15.62
N ALA A 499 21.20 16.48 15.52
CA ALA A 499 21.98 16.69 14.29
C ALA A 499 22.78 15.43 13.92
N GLY A 500 23.43 14.79 14.90
CA GLY A 500 24.14 13.52 14.72
C GLY A 500 23.23 12.40 14.25
N PHE A 501 22.05 12.26 14.84
CA PHE A 501 21.04 11.29 14.43
C PHE A 501 20.56 11.52 12.99
N GLY A 502 20.39 12.79 12.60
CA GLY A 502 20.10 13.20 11.22
C GLY A 502 21.24 12.82 10.26
N VAL A 503 22.49 13.02 10.64
CA VAL A 503 23.67 12.65 9.83
C VAL A 503 23.77 11.13 9.66
N VAL A 504 23.62 10.34 10.72
CA VAL A 504 23.72 8.87 10.63
C VAL A 504 22.60 8.29 9.77
N ASN A 505 21.37 8.79 9.89
CA ASN A 505 20.26 8.32 9.05
C ASN A 505 20.34 8.87 7.61
N GLY A 506 20.89 10.06 7.42
CA GLY A 506 21.13 10.69 6.12
C GLY A 506 22.31 10.10 5.34
N TRP A 507 23.04 9.12 5.88
CA TRP A 507 24.24 8.57 5.25
C TRP A 507 24.09 8.19 3.76
N PRO A 508 23.03 7.46 3.34
CA PRO A 508 22.86 7.12 1.92
C PRO A 508 22.69 8.33 1.00
N ILE A 509 22.22 9.46 1.53
CA ILE A 509 22.10 10.72 0.78
C ILE A 509 23.48 11.32 0.56
N TYR A 510 24.36 11.36 1.57
CA TYR A 510 25.73 11.87 1.40
C TYR A 510 26.52 11.02 0.40
N GLU A 511 26.36 9.69 0.45
CA GLU A 511 26.95 8.80 -0.55
C GLU A 511 26.46 9.14 -1.96
N ALA A 512 25.15 9.28 -2.14
CA ALA A 512 24.56 9.62 -3.42
C ALA A 512 24.95 11.02 -3.95
N VAL A 513 25.17 11.99 -3.06
CA VAL A 513 25.54 13.36 -3.42
C VAL A 513 27.03 13.50 -3.74
N ALA A 514 27.91 12.88 -2.95
CA ALA A 514 29.34 13.19 -2.96
C ALA A 514 30.27 12.02 -3.31
N LEU A 515 29.87 10.78 -3.02
CA LEU A 515 30.79 9.62 -3.09
C LEU A 515 30.54 8.71 -4.29
N ARG A 516 29.37 8.82 -4.95
CA ARG A 516 28.97 7.92 -6.03
C ARG A 516 29.20 8.50 -7.42
N SER A 517 29.68 7.64 -8.30
CA SER A 517 29.87 7.91 -9.74
C SER A 517 28.94 7.08 -10.64
N ASP A 518 28.19 6.13 -10.08
CA ASP A 518 27.28 5.25 -10.82
C ASP A 518 25.90 5.90 -11.08
N ASN A 519 25.04 5.20 -11.83
CA ASN A 519 23.72 5.70 -12.25
C ASN A 519 22.74 5.97 -11.12
N GLY A 520 22.94 5.42 -9.92
CA GLY A 520 22.09 5.70 -8.76
C GLY A 520 22.53 6.87 -7.89
N ARG A 521 23.53 7.65 -8.33
CA ARG A 521 23.91 8.93 -7.72
C ARG A 521 22.74 9.93 -7.76
N MET A 522 22.74 10.90 -6.84
CA MET A 522 21.74 11.97 -6.83
C MET A 522 21.88 12.85 -8.08
N PRO A 523 20.79 13.14 -8.82
CA PRO A 523 20.83 14.01 -9.99
C PRO A 523 21.38 15.40 -9.65
N VAL A 524 22.30 15.91 -10.48
CA VAL A 524 22.96 17.22 -10.27
C VAL A 524 21.95 18.34 -10.05
N LYS A 525 20.85 18.33 -10.80
CA LYS A 525 19.76 19.32 -10.62
C LYS A 525 19.17 19.27 -9.21
N THR A 526 18.92 18.08 -8.67
CA THR A 526 18.42 17.90 -7.29
C THR A 526 19.44 18.42 -6.28
N VAL A 527 20.73 18.13 -6.48
CA VAL A 527 21.81 18.61 -5.60
C VAL A 527 21.88 20.14 -5.59
N VAL A 528 21.94 20.77 -6.76
CA VAL A 528 22.03 22.24 -6.89
C VAL A 528 20.84 22.93 -6.22
N VAL A 529 19.62 22.45 -6.48
CA VAL A 529 18.41 23.00 -5.85
C VAL A 529 18.45 22.81 -4.33
N SER A 530 18.89 21.65 -3.85
CA SER A 530 18.97 21.36 -2.42
C SER A 530 20.02 22.23 -1.71
N VAL A 531 21.17 22.47 -2.33
CA VAL A 531 22.20 23.37 -1.78
C VAL A 531 21.69 24.81 -1.70
N ALA A 532 21.05 25.30 -2.77
CA ALA A 532 20.48 26.65 -2.80
C ALA A 532 19.39 26.83 -1.72
N LEU A 533 18.49 25.85 -1.57
CA LEU A 533 17.45 25.87 -0.54
C LEU A 533 18.03 25.73 0.87
N ALA A 534 19.04 24.88 1.08
CA ALA A 534 19.71 24.76 2.38
C ALA A 534 20.33 26.10 2.81
N TRP A 535 21.00 26.79 1.88
CA TRP A 535 21.54 28.12 2.11
C TRP A 535 20.44 29.15 2.40
N ALA A 536 19.35 29.15 1.61
CA ALA A 536 18.21 30.04 1.85
C ALA A 536 17.57 29.81 3.24
N CYS A 537 17.39 28.55 3.65
CA CYS A 537 16.89 28.20 4.98
C CYS A 537 17.83 28.70 6.10
N TYR A 538 19.15 28.53 5.93
CA TYR A 538 20.13 29.03 6.88
C TYR A 538 20.08 30.57 6.99
N VAL A 539 20.07 31.27 5.86
CA VAL A 539 19.97 32.74 5.82
C VAL A 539 18.68 33.22 6.48
N ALA A 540 17.53 32.64 6.11
CA ALA A 540 16.25 32.99 6.70
C ALA A 540 16.24 32.76 8.21
N ALA A 541 16.74 31.62 8.68
CA ALA A 541 16.85 31.32 10.10
C ALA A 541 17.73 32.34 10.85
N SER A 542 18.79 32.83 10.23
CA SER A 542 19.66 33.86 10.83
C SER A 542 18.97 35.21 11.06
N PHE A 543 17.86 35.49 10.37
CA PHE A 543 17.03 36.66 10.64
C PHE A 543 15.98 36.40 11.73
N VAL A 544 15.51 35.15 11.86
CA VAL A 544 14.50 34.76 12.85
C VAL A 544 15.12 34.56 14.23
N PHE A 545 16.34 34.04 14.31
CA PHE A 545 17.06 33.77 15.57
C PHE A 545 17.89 34.94 16.08
N LYS A 546 17.83 36.11 15.42
CA LYS A 546 18.54 37.32 15.82
C LYS A 546 17.89 38.05 16.98
#